data_AF-A0A961PX76-F1
#
_entry.id   AF-A0A961PX76-F1
#
_cell.length_a   1.000
_cell.length_b   1.000
_cell.length_c   1.000
_cell.angle_alpha   90.00
_cell.angle_beta   90.00
_cell.angle_gamma   90.00
#
_symmetry.space_group_name_H-M   'P 1'
#
loop_
_entity.id
_entity.type
_entity.pdbx_description
1 polymer ?
#
loop_
_entity_poly.entity_id
_entity_poly.type
_entity_poly.pdbx_seq_one_letter_code
_entity_poly.pdbx_strand_id
1 'polypeptide(L)' 'DVEYLDGPFRYLNNHWKFEPRGERSCEVDFFVDFEFRSALLQRIIGVVFNEAMHRIVRAFERRAGALYGVPSEIS' A
#
# COMPACT_ATOMS: atom_id res chain seq x y z
N ASP A 1 25.80 1.76 1.63
CA ASP A 1 24.78 0.70 1.65
C ASP A 1 23.93 0.84 2.89
N VAL A 2 22.60 0.96 2.73
CA VAL A 2 21.67 1.01 3.87
C VAL A 2 20.95 -0.33 3.91
N GLU A 3 21.55 -1.28 4.60
CA GLU A 3 20.93 -2.55 4.95
C GLU A 3 19.88 -2.30 6.05
N TYR A 4 18.60 -2.31 5.68
CA TYR A 4 17.46 -2.29 6.61
C TYR A 4 17.33 -3.65 7.34
N LEU A 5 18.32 -4.02 8.15
CA LEU A 5 18.42 -5.34 8.78
C LEU A 5 17.59 -5.51 10.06
N ASP A 6 17.08 -4.43 10.69
CA ASP A 6 16.32 -4.49 11.96
C ASP A 6 14.80 -4.33 11.81
N GLY A 7 14.26 -4.58 10.61
CA GLY A 7 12.82 -4.61 10.40
C GLY A 7 12.19 -5.90 10.98
N PRO A 8 10.92 -5.86 11.44
CA PRO A 8 10.23 -7.07 11.90
C PRO A 8 10.03 -8.09 10.75
N PHE A 9 10.21 -7.65 9.52
CA PHE A 9 10.10 -8.42 8.29
C PHE A 9 11.42 -9.14 7.95
N ARG A 10 11.29 -10.40 7.55
CA ARG A 10 12.30 -11.16 6.83
C ARG A 10 12.39 -10.67 5.38
N TYR A 11 11.23 -10.43 4.76
CA TYR A 11 11.12 -9.67 3.52
C TYR A 11 9.80 -8.91 3.49
N LEU A 12 9.79 -7.85 2.69
CA LEU A 12 8.62 -7.07 2.34
C LEU A 12 8.79 -6.64 0.88
N ASN A 13 7.97 -7.19 0.02
CA ASN A 13 7.90 -6.87 -1.40
C ASN A 13 6.61 -6.10 -1.64
N ASN A 14 6.71 -4.87 -2.13
CA ASN A 14 5.55 -4.09 -2.51
C ASN A 14 5.68 -3.64 -3.97
N HIS A 15 4.58 -3.66 -4.70
CA HIS A 15 4.54 -3.04 -6.02
C HIS A 15 3.24 -2.29 -6.23
N TRP A 16 3.36 -1.23 -7.00
CA TRP A 16 2.26 -0.41 -7.45
C TRP A 16 2.25 -0.48 -8.97
N LYS A 17 1.08 -0.73 -9.54
CA LYS A 17 0.86 -0.64 -10.97
C LYS A 17 -0.24 0.36 -11.21
N PHE A 18 0.00 1.25 -12.17
CA PHE A 18 -0.92 2.30 -12.56
C PHE A 18 -1.34 2.03 -13.99
N GLU A 19 -2.59 1.65 -14.19
CA GLU A 19 -3.16 1.43 -15.52
C GLU A 19 -4.00 2.65 -15.91
N PRO A 20 -3.64 3.39 -16.97
CA PRO A 20 -4.45 4.52 -17.43
C PRO A 20 -5.87 4.08 -17.81
N ARG A 21 -6.89 4.80 -17.31
CA ARG A 21 -8.30 4.60 -17.65
C ARG A 21 -8.92 5.83 -18.33
N GLY A 22 -8.07 6.76 -18.78
CA GLY A 22 -8.43 8.02 -19.43
C GLY A 22 -7.29 9.03 -19.28
N GLU A 23 -7.51 10.28 -19.71
CA GLU A 23 -6.48 11.33 -19.62
C GLU A 23 -6.19 11.79 -18.18
N ARG A 24 -7.16 11.62 -17.28
CA ARG A 24 -7.08 12.08 -15.88
C ARG A 24 -7.48 11.03 -14.86
N SER A 25 -7.56 9.77 -15.27
CA SER A 25 -7.91 8.66 -14.40
C SER A 25 -6.96 7.48 -14.62
N CYS A 26 -6.66 6.77 -13.55
CA CYS A 26 -5.97 5.49 -13.61
C CYS A 26 -6.60 4.53 -12.62
N GLU A 27 -6.52 3.25 -12.95
CA GLU A 27 -6.73 2.17 -12.00
C GLU A 27 -5.40 1.86 -11.32
N VAL A 28 -5.46 1.59 -10.03
CA VAL A 28 -4.29 1.37 -9.19
C VAL A 28 -4.35 -0.04 -8.64
N ASP A 29 -3.43 -0.89 -9.08
CA ASP A 29 -3.21 -2.19 -8.47
C ASP A 29 -2.11 -2.04 -7.41
N PHE A 30 -2.46 -2.34 -6.17
CA PHE A 30 -1.51 -2.37 -5.07
C PHE A 30 -1.35 -3.79 -4.55
N PHE A 31 -0.10 -4.24 -4.52
CA PHE A 31 0.25 -5.56 -4.03
C PHE A 31 1.35 -5.47 -2.97
N VAL A 32 1.21 -6.30 -1.94
CA VAL A 32 2.19 -6.48 -0.89
C VAL A 32 2.31 -7.96 -0.56
N ASP A 33 3.54 -8.44 -0.53
CA ASP A 33 3.92 -9.76 -0.06
C ASP A 33 5.02 -9.64 0.99
N PHE A 34 4.90 -10.35 2.11
CA PHE A 34 5.82 -10.19 3.23
C PHE A 34 5.88 -11.44 4.11
N GLU A 35 7.00 -11.57 4.81
CA GLU A 35 7.19 -12.56 5.87
C GLU A 35 7.77 -11.87 7.09
N PHE A 36 7.19 -12.10 8.27
CA PHE A 36 7.78 -11.66 9.53
C PHE A 36 8.85 -12.64 10.02
N ARG A 37 9.89 -12.12 10.66
CA ARG A 37 10.91 -12.95 11.35
C ARG A 37 10.34 -13.67 12.57
N SER A 38 9.31 -13.10 13.20
CA SER A 38 8.69 -13.63 14.41
C SER A 38 7.37 -14.33 14.09
N ALA A 39 7.25 -15.60 14.46
CA ALA A 39 6.02 -16.37 14.35
C ALA A 39 4.86 -15.75 15.16
N LEU A 40 5.16 -15.03 16.24
CA LEU A 40 4.16 -14.29 17.01
C LEU A 40 3.62 -13.10 16.20
N LEU A 41 4.50 -12.31 15.60
CA LEU A 41 4.10 -11.17 14.76
C LEU A 41 3.33 -11.64 13.51
N GLN A 42 3.76 -12.75 12.89
CA GLN A 42 3.05 -13.37 11.76
C GLN A 42 1.62 -13.79 12.13
N ARG A 43 1.36 -14.21 13.38
CA ARG A 43 0.01 -14.56 13.84
C ARG A 43 -0.85 -13.34 14.15
N ILE A 44 -0.27 -12.31 14.75
CA ILE A 44 -0.99 -11.09 15.13
C ILE A 44 -1.37 -10.28 13.89
N ILE A 45 -0.45 -10.16 12.91
CA ILE A 45 -0.71 -9.34 11.73
C ILE A 45 -1.94 -9.80 10.97
N GLY A 46 -2.22 -11.11 10.89
CA GLY A 46 -3.40 -11.63 10.18
C GLY A 46 -4.72 -11.02 10.69
N VAL A 47 -4.80 -10.65 11.97
CA VAL A 47 -5.99 -10.03 12.58
C VAL A 47 -6.19 -8.59 12.10
N VAL A 48 -5.11 -7.87 11.82
CA VAL A 48 -5.12 -6.43 11.49
C VAL A 48 -4.70 -6.13 10.06
N PHE A 49 -4.35 -7.15 9.27
CA PHE A 49 -3.73 -6.99 7.96
C PHE A 49 -4.62 -6.22 7.00
N ASN A 50 -5.90 -6.61 6.90
CA ASN A 50 -6.86 -5.94 6.03
C ASN A 50 -6.99 -4.44 6.35
N GLU A 51 -7.05 -4.09 7.64
CA GLU A 51 -7.14 -2.70 8.08
C GLU A 51 -5.83 -1.93 7.80
N ALA A 52 -4.68 -2.56 7.98
CA ALA A 52 -3.39 -1.97 7.61
C ALA A 52 -3.33 -1.68 6.11
N MET A 53 -3.77 -2.60 5.26
CA MET A 53 -3.83 -2.43 3.81
C MET A 53 -4.77 -1.28 3.41
N HIS A 54 -5.97 -1.21 3.98
CA HIS A 54 -6.87 -0.07 3.74
C HIS A 54 -6.26 1.27 4.17
N ARG A 55 -5.48 1.31 5.26
CA ARG A 55 -4.78 2.53 5.68
C ARG A 55 -3.73 2.97 4.67
N ILE A 56 -3.00 2.03 4.07
CA ILE A 56 -2.02 2.33 3.02
C ILE A 56 -2.72 2.92 1.79
N VAL A 57 -3.77 2.26 1.29
CA VAL A 57 -4.54 2.75 0.13
C VAL A 57 -5.12 4.14 0.41
N ARG A 58 -5.77 4.33 1.56
CA ARG A 58 -6.32 5.64 1.94
C ARG A 58 -5.25 6.72 2.08
N ALA A 59 -4.06 6.38 2.58
CA ALA A 59 -2.95 7.32 2.68
C ALA A 59 -2.44 7.72 1.29
N PHE A 60 -2.35 6.77 0.38
CA PHE A 60 -2.03 7.00 -1.02
C PHE A 60 -3.06 7.93 -1.69
N GLU A 61 -4.36 7.61 -1.59
CA GLU A 61 -5.45 8.42 -2.15
C GLU A 61 -5.46 9.85 -1.59
N ARG A 62 -5.28 10.02 -0.28
CA ARG A 62 -5.17 11.36 0.33
C ARG A 62 -4.01 12.15 -0.23
N ARG A 63 -2.85 11.51 -0.43
CA ARG A 63 -1.67 12.16 -1.01
C ARG A 63 -1.90 12.52 -2.47
N ALA A 64 -2.53 11.64 -3.24
CA ALA A 64 -2.92 11.91 -4.62
C ALA A 64 -3.89 13.10 -4.69
N GLY A 65 -4.92 13.12 -3.85
CA GLY A 65 -5.85 14.26 -3.75
C GLY A 65 -5.17 15.58 -3.36
N ALA A 66 -4.19 15.54 -2.45
CA ALA A 66 -3.43 16.73 -2.07
C ALA A 66 -2.52 17.26 -3.18
N LEU A 67 -2.01 16.39 -4.07
CA LEU A 67 -1.10 16.77 -5.16
C LEU A 67 -1.84 17.13 -6.46
N TYR A 68 -2.92 16.41 -6.76
CA TYR A 68 -3.60 16.45 -8.06
C TYR A 68 -5.06 16.95 -7.98
N GLY A 69 -5.55 17.22 -6.77
CA GLY A 69 -6.95 17.59 -6.51
C GLY A 69 -7.89 16.39 -6.38
N VAL A 70 -9.09 16.63 -5.90
CA VAL A 70 -10.16 15.61 -5.85
C VAL A 70 -10.65 15.37 -7.29
N PRO A 71 -10.85 14.11 -7.73
CA PRO A 71 -11.48 13.86 -9.02
C PRO A 71 -12.79 14.66 -9.10
N SER A 72 -12.95 15.45 -10.14
CA SER A 72 -14.23 16.11 -10.41
C SER A 72 -15.26 15.00 -10.62
N GLU A 73 -16.23 14.88 -9.71
CA GLU A 73 -17.36 13.96 -9.86
C GLU A 73 -17.97 14.15 -11.25
N ILE A 74 -18.05 13.07 -12.03
CA ILE A 74 -18.92 13.04 -13.19
C ILE A 74 -20.32 12.85 -12.61
N SER A 75 -21.11 13.93 -12.69
CA SER A 75 -22.56 13.96 -12.48
C SER A 75 -23.30 12.79 -13.10
#